data_AF-A0A936RRP7-F1
#
_entry.id   AF-A0A936RRP7-F1
#
_cell.length_a   1.000
_cell.length_b   1.000
_cell.length_c   1.000
_cell.angle_alpha   90.00
_cell.angle_beta   90.00
_cell.angle_gamma   90.00
#
_symmetry.space_group_name_H-M   'P 1'
#
loop_
_entity.id
_entity.type
_entity.pdbx_description
1 polymer ?
#
loop_
_entity_poly.entity_id
_entity_poly.type
_entity_poly.pdbx_seq_one_letter_code
_entity_poly.pdbx_strand_id
1 'polypeptide(L)' 'MDRIAQDVERALASPDVREKLAKMGAEPMSMTPSQFGRFVRGETASSKRLTAELGIQPQAYSPPAKP' A
#
# COMPACT_ATOMS: atom_id res chain seq x y z
N MET A 1 -19.59 -4.28 -0.65
CA MET A 1 -18.22 -3.75 -0.87
C MET A 1 -18.27 -2.26 -1.23
N ASP A 2 -19.25 -1.82 -2.00
CA ASP A 2 -19.34 -0.43 -2.48
C ASP A 2 -19.49 0.61 -1.36
N ARG A 3 -20.23 0.30 -0.29
CA ARG A 3 -20.39 1.22 0.86
C ARG A 3 -19.06 1.55 1.54
N ILE A 4 -18.20 0.56 1.75
CA ILE A 4 -16.87 0.78 2.37
C ILE A 4 -16.01 1.65 1.46
N ALA A 5 -16.02 1.37 0.15
CA ALA A 5 -15.26 2.17 -0.80
C ALA A 5 -15.72 3.64 -0.80
N GLN A 6 -17.04 3.88 -0.80
CA GLN A 6 -17.61 5.23 -0.71
C GLN A 6 -17.32 5.92 0.62
N ASP A 7 -17.39 5.19 1.74
CA ASP A 7 -17.08 5.72 3.07
C ASP A 7 -15.60 6.14 3.17
N VAL A 8 -14.69 5.32 2.64
CA VAL A 8 -13.26 5.64 2.56
C VAL A 8 -13.01 6.84 1.64
N GLU A 9 -13.65 6.89 0.48
CA GLU A 9 -13.50 8.01 -0.45
C GLU A 9 -13.93 9.34 0.19
N ARG A 10 -15.09 9.37 0.87
CA ARG A 10 -15.52 10.56 1.61
C ARG A 10 -14.56 10.96 2.72
N ALA A 11 -14.06 9.98 3.48
CA ALA A 11 -13.10 10.26 4.55
C ALA A 11 -11.81 10.88 3.99
N LEU A 12 -11.26 10.31 2.92
CA LEU A 12 -10.06 10.83 2.25
C LEU A 12 -10.30 12.18 1.55
N ALA A 13 -11.54 12.51 1.19
CA ALA A 13 -11.91 13.82 0.66
C ALA A 13 -11.94 14.91 1.76
N SER A 14 -12.11 14.54 3.03
CA SER A 14 -12.22 15.50 4.12
C SER A 14 -10.92 16.29 4.33
N PRO A 15 -10.97 17.64 4.42
CA PRO A 15 -9.78 18.46 4.62
C PRO A 15 -8.98 18.10 5.87
N ASP A 16 -9.66 17.77 6.98
CA ASP A 16 -8.99 17.41 8.24
C ASP A 16 -8.22 16.09 8.13
N VAL A 17 -8.75 15.12 7.39
CA VAL A 17 -8.10 13.83 7.14
C VAL A 17 -6.91 14.03 6.20
N ARG A 18 -7.06 14.84 5.15
CA ARG A 18 -5.96 15.20 4.24
C ARG A 18 -4.81 15.85 4.98
N GLU A 19 -5.11 16.80 5.87
CA GLU A 19 -4.10 17.50 6.67
C GLU A 19 -3.37 16.53 7.61
N LYS A 20 -4.09 15.61 8.26
CA LYS A 20 -3.49 14.57 9.12
C LYS A 20 -2.57 13.63 8.34
N LEU A 21 -2.99 13.18 7.16
CA LEU A 21 -2.17 12.33 6.30
C LEU A 21 -0.92 13.08 5.83
N ALA A 22 -1.06 14.33 5.39
CA ALA A 22 0.05 15.17 4.95
C ALA A 22 1.08 15.37 6.08
N LYS A 23 0.64 15.58 7.33
CA LYS A 23 1.53 15.67 8.50
C LYS A 23 2.33 14.39 8.77
N MET A 24 1.83 13.23 8.34
CA MET A 24 2.56 11.96 8.39
C MET A 24 3.41 11.70 7.14
N GLY A 25 3.49 12.65 6.20
CA GLY A 25 4.19 12.48 4.93
C GLY A 25 3.45 11.58 3.93
N ALA A 26 2.16 11.33 4.15
CA ALA A 26 1.34 10.49 3.30
C ALA A 26 0.43 11.34 2.39
N GLU A 27 0.34 10.97 1.12
CA GLU A 27 -0.59 11.55 0.16
C GLU A 27 -1.75 10.59 -0.12
N PRO A 28 -3.01 11.01 0.10
CA PRO A 28 -4.15 10.16 -0.19
C PRO A 28 -4.32 9.96 -1.70
N MET A 29 -4.26 8.70 -2.14
CA MET A 29 -4.60 8.31 -3.50
C MET A 29 -6.08 7.94 -3.58
N SER A 30 -6.89 8.78 -4.21
CA SER A 30 -8.29 8.48 -4.50
C SER A 30 -8.37 7.58 -5.75
N MET A 31 -8.77 6.33 -5.56
CA MET A 31 -8.94 5.36 -6.63
C MET A 31 -10.15 4.46 -6.39
N THR A 32 -10.82 4.05 -7.46
CA THR A 32 -11.92 3.07 -7.39
C THR A 32 -11.37 1.68 -7.02
N PRO A 33 -12.21 0.76 -6.49
CA PRO A 33 -11.75 -0.60 -6.15
C PRO A 33 -11.13 -1.36 -7.33
N SER A 34 -11.65 -1.15 -8.54
CA SER A 34 -11.10 -1.79 -9.74
C SER A 34 -9.74 -1.23 -10.14
N GLN A 35 -9.53 0.09 -9.98
CA GLN A 35 -8.25 0.75 -10.17
C GLN A 35 -7.23 0.29 -9.13
N PHE A 36 -7.62 0.18 -7.85
CA PHE A 36 -6.77 -0.38 -6.80
C PHE A 36 -6.32 -1.80 -7.13
N GLY A 37 -7.24 -2.66 -7.58
CA GLY A 37 -6.90 -4.01 -7.99
C GLY A 37 -5.91 -4.05 -9.16
N ARG A 38 -6.02 -3.12 -10.12
CA ARG A 38 -5.04 -2.99 -11.23
C ARG A 38 -3.68 -2.51 -10.73
N PHE A 39 -3.66 -1.52 -9.85
CA PHE A 39 -2.45 -0.98 -9.23
C PHE A 39 -1.66 -2.08 -8.50
N VAL A 40 -2.30 -2.82 -7.59
CA VAL A 40 -1.64 -3.90 -6.84
C VAL A 40 -1.02 -4.95 -7.76
N ARG A 41 -1.73 -5.36 -8.82
CA ARG A 41 -1.19 -6.32 -9.80
C ARG A 41 0.02 -5.77 -10.55
N GLY A 42 -0.02 -4.49 -10.94
CA GLY A 42 1.09 -3.81 -11.60
C GLY A 42 2.33 -3.72 -10.70
N GLU A 43 2.15 -3.24 -9.48
CA GLU A 43 3.23 -3.12 -8.49
C GLU A 43 3.84 -4.48 -8.13
N THR A 44 3.01 -5.52 -8.00
CA THR A 44 3.49 -6.88 -7.74
C THR A 44 4.35 -7.39 -8.90
N ALA A 45 3.91 -7.18 -10.14
CA ALA A 45 4.66 -7.61 -11.32
C ALA A 45 6.00 -6.85 -11.45
N SER A 46 5.98 -5.53 -11.24
CA SER A 46 7.16 -4.67 -11.26
C SER A 46 8.17 -5.10 -10.18
N SER A 47 7.70 -5.24 -8.94
CA SER A 47 8.51 -5.65 -7.80
C SER A 47 9.13 -7.03 -8.02
N LYS A 48 8.35 -8.00 -8.52
CA LYS A 48 8.85 -9.35 -8.83
C LYS A 48 9.99 -9.30 -9.84
N ARG A 49 9.87 -8.49 -10.90
CA ARG A 49 10.93 -8.32 -11.90
C ARG A 49 12.18 -7.73 -11.26
N LEU A 50 12.04 -6.65 -10.50
CA LEU A 50 13.17 -5.96 -9.86
C LEU A 50 13.89 -6.86 -8.86
N THR A 51 13.15 -7.58 -8.01
CA THR A 51 13.70 -8.54 -7.04
C THR A 51 14.48 -9.66 -7.74
N ALA A 52 13.98 -10.17 -8.88
CA ALA A 52 14.67 -11.19 -9.65
C ALA A 52 15.97 -10.65 -10.29
N GLU A 53 15.94 -9.45 -10.87
CA GLU A 53 17.10 -8.79 -11.47
C GLU A 53 18.20 -8.51 -10.44
N LEU A 54 17.82 -8.12 -9.23
CA LEU A 54 18.75 -7.82 -8.13
C LEU A 54 19.15 -9.05 -7.30
N GLY A 55 18.61 -10.23 -7.60
CA GLY A 55 18.89 -11.45 -6.85
C GLY A 55 18.44 -11.40 -5.37
N ILE A 56 17.49 -10.53 -5.03
CA ILE A 56 16.98 -10.39 -3.66
C ILE A 56 16.14 -11.62 -3.33
N GLN A 57 16.44 -12.31 -2.22
CA GLN A 57 15.74 -13.53 -1.80
C GLN A 57 15.14 -13.36 -0.39
N PRO A 58 14.05 -14.07 -0.07
CA PRO A 58 13.53 -14.13 1.29
C PRO A 58 14.60 -14.67 2.24
N GLN A 59 14.87 -13.95 3.33
CA GLN A 59 15.68 -14.45 4.43
C GLN A 59 14.77 -15.13 5.45
N ALA A 60 15.07 -16.39 5.79
CA ALA A 60 14.39 -17.05 6.89
C ALA A 60 14.73 -16.34 8.22
N TYR A 61 13.71 -15.98 8.99
CA TYR A 61 13.91 -15.44 10.33
C TYR A 61 14.47 -16.52 11.25
N SER A 62 15.69 -16.31 11.75
CA SER A 62 16.27 -17.11 12.84
C SER A 62 16.17 -16.29 14.13
N PRO A 63 15.31 -16.67 15.09
CA PRO A 63 15.23 -15.96 16.36
C PRO A 63 16.56 -16.06 17.12
N PRO A 64 16.97 -15.00 17.84
CA PRO A 64 18.17 -15.06 18.68
C PRO A 64 18.02 -16.10 19.79
N ALA A 65 19.11 -16.79 20.14
CA ALA A 65 19.12 -17.71 21.27
C ALA A 65 18.74 -16.96 22.56
N LYS A 66 17.81 -17.51 23.34
CA LYS A 66 17.51 -17.00 24.68
C LYS A 66 18.75 -17.18 25.58
N PRO A 67 19.00 -16.24 26.52
CA PRO A 67 20.09 -16.37 27.49
C PRO A 67 19.89 -17.57 28.42
#